data_AF-A0A4P9WAB8-F1
#
_entry.id   AF-A0A4P9WAB8-F1
#
_cell.length_a   1.000
_cell.length_b   1.000
_cell.length_c   1.000
_cell.angle_alpha   90.00
_cell.angle_beta   90.00
_cell.angle_gamma   90.00
#
_symmetry.space_group_name_H-M   'P 1'
#
loop_
_entity.id
_entity.type
_entity.pdbx_description
1 polymer ?
#
loop_
_entity_poly.entity_id
_entity_poly.type
_entity_poly.pdbx_seq_one_letter_code
_entity_poly.pdbx_strand_id
1 'polypeptide(L)'
;MRNPSLLLTPPPPAPVRLRPERKKDVLNAAAVSTPLSATPYPKVVLPVILTFADQLAMPEFHSAASFSFVHLTDFHFDKHIIPTGAVSELCHRASSSPSPLAPFGTLGCDAPKALADALFEYLRLHVAPQHPSFVLYTGDSARHDADAAVPRDAEEVFASAGIGR
;
A
#
# COMPACT_ATOMS: atom_id res chain seq x y z
N MET A 1 -4.30 11.72 -47.75
CA MET A 1 -4.16 10.32 -47.28
C MET A 1 -2.94 10.27 -46.37
N ARG A 2 -3.11 10.13 -45.04
CA ARG A 2 -2.02 9.98 -44.07
C ARG A 2 -2.13 8.59 -43.45
N ASN A 3 -1.02 7.87 -43.47
CA ASN A 3 -0.85 6.49 -43.03
C ASN A 3 -0.98 6.39 -41.49
N PRO A 4 -1.91 5.61 -40.93
CA PRO A 4 -2.05 5.44 -39.48
C PRO A 4 -1.49 4.06 -39.07
N SER A 5 -0.18 3.92 -39.05
CA SER A 5 0.48 2.71 -38.51
C SER A 5 1.79 3.09 -37.84
N LEU A 6 1.69 3.79 -36.70
CA LEU A 6 2.76 3.84 -35.71
C LEU A 6 2.17 3.32 -34.39
N LEU A 7 2.13 2.00 -34.30
CA LEU A 7 1.88 1.28 -33.06
C LEU A 7 3.10 1.49 -32.16
N LEU A 8 2.96 2.34 -31.14
CA LEU A 8 3.92 2.36 -30.03
C LEU A 8 3.73 1.08 -29.23
N THR A 9 4.66 0.15 -29.36
CA THR A 9 4.77 -0.97 -28.44
C THR A 9 5.44 -0.49 -27.13
N PRO A 10 4.96 -0.94 -25.96
CA PRO A 10 5.59 -0.59 -24.69
C PRO A 10 7.00 -1.22 -24.60
N PRO A 11 7.95 -0.53 -23.94
CA PRO A 11 9.31 -1.05 -23.78
C PRO A 11 9.33 -2.30 -22.90
N PRO A 12 10.29 -3.22 -23.13
CA PRO A 12 10.42 -4.44 -22.33
C PRO A 12 10.78 -4.13 -20.86
N PRO A 13 10.32 -4.97 -19.90
CA PRO A 13 10.61 -4.77 -18.50
C PRO A 13 12.12 -4.88 -18.22
N ALA A 14 12.64 -3.96 -17.41
CA ALA A 14 14.04 -3.96 -16.98
C ALA A 14 14.35 -5.20 -16.10
N PRO A 15 15.58 -5.75 -16.19
CA PRO A 15 15.97 -6.92 -15.41
C PRO A 15 16.03 -6.59 -13.92
N VAL A 16 15.34 -7.41 -13.11
CA VAL A 16 15.34 -7.32 -11.65
C VAL A 16 16.68 -7.82 -11.11
N ARG A 17 17.48 -6.91 -10.57
CA ARG A 17 18.75 -7.23 -9.90
C ARG A 17 18.45 -7.60 -8.44
N LEU A 18 18.34 -8.89 -8.14
CA LEU A 18 18.21 -9.38 -6.77
C LEU A 18 19.46 -8.98 -5.97
N ARG A 19 19.27 -8.27 -4.85
CA ARG A 19 20.34 -7.99 -3.88
C ARG A 19 20.54 -9.22 -3.00
N PRO A 20 21.78 -9.56 -2.62
CA PRO A 20 22.03 -10.65 -1.68
C PRO A 20 21.58 -10.28 -0.27
N GLU A 21 20.93 -11.24 0.38
CA GLU A 21 20.48 -11.21 1.78
C GLU A 21 21.67 -10.97 2.74
N ARG A 22 21.51 -10.03 3.67
CA ARG A 22 22.47 -9.78 4.76
C ARG A 22 22.25 -10.82 5.86
N LYS A 23 23.20 -11.74 6.03
CA LYS A 23 23.29 -12.60 7.22
C LYS A 23 23.46 -11.73 8.47
N LYS A 24 22.60 -11.94 9.46
CA LYS A 24 22.72 -11.35 10.80
C LYS A 24 23.61 -12.27 11.64
N ASP A 25 24.81 -11.81 11.94
CA ASP A 25 25.65 -12.44 12.97
C ASP A 25 25.17 -11.95 14.34
N VAL A 26 24.68 -12.89 15.16
CA VAL A 26 24.33 -12.66 16.57
C VAL A 26 25.35 -13.42 17.41
N LEU A 27 26.37 -12.71 17.89
CA LEU A 27 27.23 -13.13 18.99
C LEU A 27 26.55 -12.72 20.29
N ASN A 28 26.07 -13.68 21.08
CA ASN A 28 25.64 -13.44 22.45
C ASN A 28 26.78 -13.77 23.41
N ALA A 29 27.21 -12.74 24.14
CA ALA A 29 28.17 -12.79 25.22
C ALA A 29 27.57 -13.48 26.46
N ALA A 30 28.36 -14.33 27.11
CA ALA A 30 28.12 -14.80 28.46
C ALA A 30 29.24 -14.26 29.37
N ALA A 31 28.90 -13.31 30.24
CA ALA A 31 29.75 -12.92 31.36
C ALA A 31 28.89 -13.04 32.63
N VAL A 32 29.17 -14.08 33.42
CA VAL A 32 28.54 -14.34 34.71
C VAL A 32 29.29 -13.54 35.78
N SER A 33 28.55 -12.71 36.51
CA SER A 33 29.01 -11.87 37.61
C SER A 33 28.65 -12.50 38.95
N THR A 34 29.61 -12.60 39.88
CA THR A 34 29.41 -12.73 41.34
C THR A 34 30.67 -12.20 42.08
N PRO A 35 30.63 -11.92 43.40
CA PRO A 35 30.09 -10.69 43.99
C PRO A 35 31.14 -9.87 44.76
N LEU A 36 30.73 -8.65 45.16
CA LEU A 36 31.48 -7.67 45.96
C LEU A 36 31.99 -8.25 47.30
N SER A 37 33.26 -7.94 47.61
CA SER A 37 33.79 -7.94 48.98
C SER A 37 34.20 -6.53 49.36
N ALA A 38 33.74 -6.09 50.53
CA ALA A 38 33.84 -4.73 51.01
C ALA A 38 35.12 -4.47 51.84
N THR A 39 35.45 -3.17 51.93
CA THR A 39 36.31 -2.47 52.90
C THR A 39 37.80 -2.31 52.56
N PRO A 40 38.52 -1.32 53.14
CA PRO A 40 38.12 0.00 53.66
C PRO A 40 38.92 1.15 52.99
N TYR A 41 38.27 2.29 52.75
CA TYR A 41 38.89 3.50 52.18
C TYR A 41 40.00 4.08 53.07
N PRO A 42 41.03 4.69 52.45
CA PRO A 42 41.50 5.99 52.90
C PRO A 42 41.28 7.08 51.84
N LYS A 43 41.29 8.29 52.39
CA LYS A 43 40.74 9.57 51.93
C LYS A 43 41.58 10.27 50.85
N VAL A 44 40.94 11.28 50.22
CA VAL A 44 41.51 12.45 49.51
C VAL A 44 41.98 12.09 48.08
N VAL A 45 41.46 12.68 46.99
CA VAL A 45 41.71 14.05 46.50
C VAL A 45 40.62 14.42 45.47
N LEU A 46 39.93 15.56 45.65
CA LEU A 46 39.44 16.39 44.53
C LEU A 46 40.61 17.29 44.08
N PRO A 47 40.78 17.70 42.81
CA PRO A 47 39.72 17.89 41.82
C PRO A 47 40.09 17.38 40.41
N VAL A 48 39.13 16.79 39.70
CA VAL A 48 39.23 16.74 38.24
C VAL A 48 37.92 17.30 37.70
N ILE A 49 37.96 18.60 37.40
CA ILE A 49 37.03 19.24 36.48
C ILE A 49 37.34 18.62 35.11
N LEU A 50 36.74 17.45 34.84
CA LEU A 50 36.66 16.89 33.50
C LEU A 50 35.41 17.50 32.87
N THR A 51 35.68 18.33 31.88
CA THR A 51 34.76 18.90 30.91
C THR A 51 33.82 17.83 30.35
N PHE A 52 32.64 17.66 30.94
CA PHE A 52 31.51 16.96 30.31
C PHE A 52 30.69 17.93 29.44
N ALA A 53 31.37 18.84 28.72
CA ALA A 53 30.72 19.76 27.80
C ALA A 53 30.60 19.21 26.38
N ASP A 54 30.97 17.94 26.14
CA ASP A 54 31.04 17.37 24.79
C ASP A 54 30.04 16.21 24.53
N GLN A 55 29.00 16.12 25.36
CA GLN A 55 27.87 15.21 25.13
C GLN A 55 26.57 15.94 24.78
N LEU A 56 26.72 17.10 24.13
CA LEU A 56 25.68 17.66 23.28
C LEU A 56 25.97 17.32 21.80
N ALA A 57 26.46 16.11 21.53
CA ALA A 57 26.11 15.47 20.28
C ALA A 57 24.61 15.20 20.35
N MET A 58 23.82 16.22 19.98
CA MET A 58 22.44 16.03 19.57
C MET A 58 22.44 14.81 18.64
N PRO A 59 21.60 13.79 18.88
CA PRO A 59 21.51 12.70 17.93
C PRO A 59 21.31 13.36 16.58
N GLU A 60 22.19 13.05 15.62
CA GLU A 60 22.02 13.48 14.24
C GLU A 60 20.55 13.24 13.93
N PHE A 61 19.80 14.32 13.74
CA PHE A 61 18.43 14.26 13.30
C PHE A 61 18.56 13.74 11.87
N HIS A 62 18.68 12.42 11.75
CA HIS A 62 18.60 11.68 10.51
C HIS A 62 17.40 12.30 9.83
N SER A 63 17.66 13.02 8.73
CA SER A 63 16.68 13.76 7.92
C SER A 63 15.31 13.14 8.16
N ALA A 64 14.41 13.84 8.88
CA ALA A 64 13.14 13.30 9.34
C ALA A 64 12.57 12.41 8.24
N ALA A 65 12.58 11.09 8.47
CA ALA A 65 12.12 10.15 7.47
C ALA A 65 10.71 10.59 7.11
N SER A 66 10.52 10.97 5.84
CA SER A 66 9.23 11.49 5.39
C SER A 66 8.19 10.39 5.58
N PHE A 67 7.21 10.65 6.45
CA PHE A 67 6.14 9.72 6.73
C PHE A 67 5.07 9.83 5.64
N SER A 68 4.75 8.71 5.00
CA SER A 68 3.72 8.62 3.97
C SER A 68 2.85 7.39 4.17
N PHE A 69 1.61 7.48 3.75
CA PHE A 69 0.65 6.38 3.75
C PHE A 69 -0.27 6.49 2.53
N VAL A 70 -0.93 5.39 2.17
CA VAL A 70 -1.93 5.36 1.11
C VAL A 70 -3.31 5.33 1.74
N HIS A 71 -4.25 6.14 1.25
CA HIS A 71 -5.65 6.07 1.63
C HIS A 71 -6.48 5.57 0.44
N LEU A 72 -7.17 4.45 0.61
CA LEU A 72 -8.10 3.86 -0.34
C LEU A 72 -9.50 3.81 0.27
N THR A 73 -10.53 4.06 -0.54
CA THR A 73 -11.93 4.11 -0.11
C THR A 73 -12.85 3.94 -1.31
N ASP A 74 -14.12 3.57 -1.08
CA ASP A 74 -15.23 3.68 -2.03
C ASP A 74 -14.91 3.07 -3.41
N PHE A 75 -14.33 1.87 -3.39
CA PHE A 75 -13.96 1.18 -4.63
C PHE A 75 -15.18 0.82 -5.46
N HIS A 76 -16.28 0.45 -4.81
CA HIS A 76 -17.52 -0.07 -5.42
C HIS A 76 -17.23 -0.98 -6.62
N PHE A 77 -16.56 -2.11 -6.40
CA PHE A 77 -16.23 -3.02 -7.48
C PHE A 77 -17.48 -3.76 -7.96
N ASP A 78 -17.76 -3.64 -9.25
CA ASP A 78 -18.89 -4.30 -9.89
C ASP A 78 -18.42 -5.30 -10.97
N LYS A 79 -18.53 -6.58 -10.61
CA LYS A 79 -18.18 -7.71 -11.50
C LYS A 79 -19.21 -7.97 -12.61
N HIS A 80 -20.38 -7.33 -12.55
CA HIS A 80 -21.50 -7.58 -13.46
C HIS A 80 -21.57 -6.58 -14.62
N ILE A 81 -20.69 -5.57 -14.65
CA ILE A 81 -20.60 -4.64 -15.78
C ILE A 81 -20.25 -5.40 -17.06
N ILE A 82 -21.06 -5.20 -18.10
CA ILE A 82 -20.82 -5.76 -19.43
C ILE A 82 -20.45 -4.66 -20.43
N PRO A 83 -19.54 -4.91 -21.40
CA PRO A 83 -19.10 -3.88 -22.35
C PRO A 83 -20.23 -3.28 -23.20
N THR A 84 -21.25 -4.08 -23.52
CA THR A 84 -22.44 -3.67 -24.27
C THR A 84 -23.55 -3.11 -23.37
N GLY A 85 -23.25 -2.86 -22.09
CA GLY A 85 -24.20 -2.39 -21.11
C GLY A 85 -24.65 -0.95 -21.36
N ALA A 86 -25.68 -0.51 -20.65
CA ALA A 86 -26.11 0.88 -20.65
C ALA A 86 -26.39 1.35 -19.22
N VAL A 87 -26.17 2.63 -18.93
CA VAL A 87 -26.44 3.23 -17.61
C VAL A 87 -27.92 3.11 -17.23
N SER A 88 -28.84 3.24 -18.20
CA SER A 88 -30.28 3.04 -17.99
C SER A 88 -30.64 1.60 -17.58
N GLU A 89 -29.76 0.66 -17.89
CA GLU A 89 -29.87 -0.76 -17.58
C GLU A 89 -28.91 -1.16 -16.45
N LEU A 90 -28.50 -0.18 -15.63
CA LEU A 90 -27.60 -0.35 -14.49
C LEU A 90 -26.27 -1.00 -14.85
N CYS A 91 -25.85 -0.83 -16.12
CA CYS A 91 -24.57 -1.30 -16.66
C CYS A 91 -24.45 -2.84 -16.78
N HIS A 92 -25.48 -3.58 -16.37
CA HIS A 92 -25.50 -5.05 -16.35
C HIS A 92 -26.20 -5.67 -17.56
N ARG A 93 -26.97 -4.88 -18.32
CA ARG A 93 -27.70 -5.35 -19.52
C ARG A 93 -27.55 -4.38 -20.69
N ALA A 94 -27.68 -4.93 -21.90
CA ALA A 94 -27.71 -4.14 -23.12
C ALA A 94 -29.04 -3.40 -23.25
N SER A 95 -29.00 -2.17 -23.75
CA SER A 95 -30.20 -1.41 -24.11
C SER A 95 -30.51 -1.54 -25.62
N SER A 96 -31.72 -1.18 -25.99
CA SER A 96 -32.15 -1.10 -27.39
C SER A 96 -31.39 -0.04 -28.22
N SER A 97 -30.77 0.93 -27.55
CA SER A 97 -29.90 1.95 -28.14
C SER A 97 -28.50 1.89 -27.50
N PRO A 98 -27.67 0.91 -27.90
CA PRO A 98 -26.42 0.63 -27.22
C PRO A 98 -25.44 1.79 -27.38
N SER A 99 -25.01 2.34 -26.24
CA SER A 99 -23.79 3.15 -26.16
C SER A 99 -22.79 2.33 -25.35
N PRO A 100 -21.69 1.86 -25.96
CA PRO A 100 -20.72 1.03 -25.26
C PRO A 100 -20.20 1.73 -24.01
N LEU A 101 -20.13 1.00 -22.89
CA LEU A 101 -19.53 1.53 -21.68
C LEU A 101 -18.02 1.70 -21.91
N ALA A 102 -17.46 2.79 -21.38
CA ALA A 102 -16.03 3.01 -21.46
C ALA A 102 -15.29 1.96 -20.60
N PRO A 103 -14.15 1.41 -21.08
CA PRO A 103 -13.50 0.25 -20.45
C PRO A 103 -13.12 0.46 -18.98
N PHE A 104 -12.72 1.69 -18.63
CA PHE A 104 -12.27 2.04 -17.28
C PHE A 104 -13.36 2.70 -16.43
N GLY A 105 -14.61 2.71 -16.88
CA GLY A 105 -15.74 3.25 -16.13
C GLY A 105 -16.56 4.25 -16.93
N THR A 106 -17.84 4.33 -16.59
CA THR A 106 -18.81 5.27 -17.16
C THR A 106 -19.57 5.91 -16.01
N LEU A 107 -19.79 7.22 -16.06
CA LEU A 107 -20.56 7.91 -15.02
C LEU A 107 -21.96 7.30 -14.90
N GLY A 108 -22.37 6.99 -13.67
CA GLY A 108 -23.61 6.27 -13.39
C GLY A 108 -23.46 4.75 -13.28
N CYS A 109 -22.25 4.22 -13.49
CA CYS A 109 -21.89 2.84 -13.15
C CYS A 109 -20.91 2.84 -11.96
N ASP A 110 -20.85 1.69 -11.27
CA ASP A 110 -19.78 1.35 -10.34
C ASP A 110 -18.46 1.00 -11.07
N ALA A 111 -17.40 0.69 -10.32
CA ALA A 111 -16.07 0.48 -10.88
C ALA A 111 -15.98 -0.88 -11.61
N PRO A 112 -15.65 -0.89 -12.92
CA PRO A 112 -15.46 -2.14 -13.64
C PRO A 112 -14.12 -2.78 -13.26
N LYS A 113 -14.01 -4.08 -13.55
CA LYS A 113 -12.78 -4.85 -13.29
C LYS A 113 -11.52 -4.21 -13.87
N ALA A 114 -11.61 -3.67 -15.08
CA ALA A 114 -10.45 -3.04 -15.72
C ALA A 114 -9.94 -1.81 -14.95
N LEU A 115 -10.82 -1.04 -14.29
CA LEU A 115 -10.41 0.07 -13.44
C LEU A 115 -9.74 -0.43 -12.15
N ALA A 116 -10.33 -1.44 -11.50
CA ALA A 116 -9.75 -2.04 -10.30
C ALA A 116 -8.37 -2.64 -10.57
N ASP A 117 -8.23 -3.41 -11.66
CA ASP A 117 -6.95 -3.98 -12.09
C ASP A 117 -5.91 -2.87 -12.36
N ALA A 118 -6.30 -1.82 -13.07
CA ALA A 118 -5.42 -0.70 -13.38
C ALA A 118 -4.95 0.05 -12.13
N LEU A 119 -5.83 0.23 -11.15
CA LEU A 119 -5.48 0.85 -9.87
C LEU A 119 -4.47 0.01 -9.09
N PHE A 120 -4.71 -1.30 -8.92
CA PHE A 120 -3.77 -2.15 -8.19
C PHE A 120 -2.43 -2.30 -8.92
N GLU A 121 -2.43 -2.30 -10.25
CA GLU A 121 -1.20 -2.28 -11.03
C GLU A 121 -0.43 -0.95 -10.87
N TYR A 122 -1.14 0.18 -10.86
CA TYR A 122 -0.52 1.49 -10.58
C TYR A 122 0.08 1.54 -9.18
N LEU A 123 -0.66 1.09 -8.16
CA LEU A 123 -0.17 1.01 -6.78
C LEU A 123 1.09 0.16 -6.71
N ARG A 124 1.10 -1.00 -7.37
CA ARG A 124 2.25 -1.92 -7.39
C ARG A 124 3.48 -1.31 -8.07
N LEU A 125 3.29 -0.63 -9.20
CA LEU A 125 4.38 -0.11 -10.03
C LEU A 125 4.94 1.23 -9.53
N HIS A 126 4.10 2.08 -8.93
CA HIS A 126 4.46 3.48 -8.66
C HIS A 126 4.38 3.86 -7.20
N VAL A 127 3.52 3.23 -6.39
CA VAL A 127 3.31 3.62 -4.99
C VAL A 127 4.06 2.70 -4.04
N ALA A 128 3.97 1.38 -4.21
CA ALA A 128 4.67 0.41 -3.38
C ALA A 128 6.21 0.61 -3.36
N PRO A 129 6.88 0.96 -4.48
CA PRO A 129 8.32 1.27 -4.45
C PRO A 129 8.69 2.53 -3.66
N GLN A 130 7.71 3.39 -3.33
CA GLN A 130 7.93 4.55 -2.45
C GLN A 130 7.91 4.16 -0.97
N HIS A 131 7.67 2.89 -0.65
CA HIS A 131 7.67 2.35 0.71
C HIS A 131 6.76 3.15 1.67
N PRO A 132 5.45 3.32 1.36
CA PRO A 132 4.52 3.90 2.31
C PRO A 132 4.52 3.09 3.60
N SER A 133 4.39 3.78 4.74
CA SER A 133 4.46 3.15 6.06
C SER A 133 3.29 2.20 6.32
N PHE A 134 2.11 2.51 5.79
CA PHE A 134 0.92 1.67 5.84
C PHE A 134 -0.11 2.08 4.78
N VAL A 135 -1.18 1.29 4.67
CA VAL A 135 -2.37 1.59 3.86
C VAL A 135 -3.56 1.73 4.81
N LEU A 136 -4.26 2.85 4.72
CA LEU A 136 -5.58 3.06 5.31
C LEU A 136 -6.63 2.71 4.26
N TYR A 137 -7.42 1.66 4.50
CA TYR A 137 -8.54 1.29 3.66
C TYR A 137 -9.83 1.43 4.45
N THR A 138 -10.71 2.33 4.04
CA THR A 138 -11.91 2.70 4.80
C THR A 138 -13.19 2.00 4.34
N GLY A 139 -13.09 1.01 3.45
CA GLY A 139 -14.22 0.18 3.06
C GLY A 139 -14.98 0.70 1.84
N ASP A 140 -16.25 0.32 1.78
CA ASP A 140 -17.20 0.59 0.70
C ASP A 140 -16.78 0.04 -0.69
N SER A 141 -16.29 -1.21 -0.69
CA SER A 141 -15.94 -1.92 -1.92
C SER A 141 -17.11 -2.65 -2.57
N ALA A 142 -18.20 -2.89 -1.85
CA ALA A 142 -19.38 -3.52 -2.43
C ALA A 142 -20.03 -2.57 -3.43
N ARG A 143 -20.47 -3.08 -4.58
CA ARG A 143 -21.30 -2.31 -5.50
C ARG A 143 -22.61 -1.86 -4.86
N HIS A 144 -23.19 -0.80 -5.42
CA HIS A 144 -24.55 -0.37 -5.12
C HIS A 144 -25.55 -1.46 -5.50
N ASP A 145 -26.52 -1.70 -4.62
CA ASP A 145 -27.56 -2.71 -4.81
C ASP A 145 -28.78 -2.10 -5.51
N ALA A 146 -28.54 -1.51 -6.69
CA ALA A 146 -29.58 -0.85 -7.48
C ALA A 146 -30.32 -1.82 -8.42
N ASP A 147 -29.67 -2.94 -8.77
CA ASP A 147 -30.17 -3.87 -9.78
C ASP A 147 -30.96 -5.02 -9.17
N ALA A 148 -32.29 -4.94 -9.23
CA ALA A 148 -33.16 -5.99 -8.72
C ALA A 148 -33.05 -7.32 -9.48
N ALA A 149 -32.58 -7.32 -10.73
CA ALA A 149 -32.36 -8.54 -11.52
C ALA A 149 -31.00 -9.19 -11.22
N VAL A 150 -30.05 -8.42 -10.68
CA VAL A 150 -28.75 -8.88 -10.20
C VAL A 150 -28.57 -8.40 -8.75
N PRO A 151 -29.31 -8.98 -7.78
CA PRO A 151 -29.28 -8.50 -6.40
C PRO A 151 -27.92 -8.78 -5.74
N ARG A 152 -27.48 -7.87 -4.87
CA ARG A 152 -26.26 -8.06 -4.09
C ARG A 152 -26.53 -8.97 -2.90
N ASP A 153 -25.78 -10.05 -2.79
CA ASP A 153 -25.88 -10.94 -1.63
C ASP A 153 -24.96 -10.52 -0.48
N ALA A 154 -25.17 -11.12 0.70
CA ALA A 154 -24.39 -10.83 1.88
C ALA A 154 -22.92 -11.29 1.75
N GLU A 155 -22.67 -12.36 0.98
CA GLU A 155 -21.32 -12.88 0.76
C GLU A 155 -20.48 -11.85 -0.01
N GLU A 156 -21.05 -11.21 -1.03
CA GLU A 156 -20.43 -10.12 -1.77
C GLU A 156 -20.07 -8.95 -0.86
N VAL A 157 -20.95 -8.57 0.08
CA VAL A 157 -20.65 -7.53 1.08
C VAL A 157 -19.48 -7.94 1.97
N PHE A 158 -19.54 -9.11 2.60
CA PHE A 158 -18.52 -9.56 3.55
C PHE A 158 -17.17 -9.78 2.87
N ALA A 159 -17.16 -10.37 1.67
CA ALA A 159 -15.95 -10.56 0.88
C ALA A 159 -15.32 -9.22 0.50
N SER A 160 -16.12 -8.23 0.09
CA SER A 160 -15.62 -6.89 -0.29
C SER A 160 -15.09 -6.08 0.90
N ALA A 161 -15.59 -6.32 2.11
CA ALA A 161 -15.11 -5.64 3.31
C ALA A 161 -13.75 -6.19 3.80
N GLY A 162 -13.24 -7.27 3.20
CA GLY A 162 -12.12 -8.03 3.77
C GLY A 162 -12.50 -8.72 5.09
N ILE A 163 -13.81 -8.84 5.36
CA ILE A 163 -14.40 -9.51 6.52
C ILE A 163 -14.91 -10.88 6.02
N GLY A 164 -14.02 -11.65 5.39
CA GLY A 164 -14.28 -12.99 4.88
C GLY A 164 -13.30 -13.97 5.50
N ARG A 165 -13.82 -15.11 5.95
CA ARG A 165 -13.21 -16.10 6.86
C ARG A 165 -11.78 -16.55 6.54
#